data_AF-A0A353N9F3-F1
#
_entry.id   AF-A0A353N9F3-F1
#
_cell.length_a   1.000
_cell.length_b   1.000
_cell.length_c   1.000
_cell.angle_alpha   90.00
_cell.angle_beta   90.00
_cell.angle_gamma   90.00
#
_symmetry.space_group_name_H-M   'P 1'
#
loop_
_entity.id
_entity.type
_entity.pdbx_description
1 polymer ?
#
loop_
_entity_poly.entity_id
_entity_poly.type
_entity_poly.pdbx_seq_one_letter_code
_entity_poly.pdbx_strand_id
1 'polypeptide(L)'
;MDGLAFLDWAIIISLLIYIYRGFKSGFVQQLFGLLGSITALILAFYFYDKLGIYLADWLRISENLGGILGFILIMVGISAVAALLSKKWKSMTNNSSLSTIDGLAGALFGALKVLLVWVLILLFLSSLQWEFIQKPLVESTLARDVLKLAPFLYFLQERALPANVPKLFITPEGLQLRKIRYEDLDGSTCIACGGEVRYQGPVKKGLFYFPLFECTVCGRQSDGCQTFEGFHLFYRRCPWDGKTFTTGTKCEIWTDQEPVFPTTICPVCKKSHVDTFDLY
;
A
#
# COMPACT_ATOMS: atom_id res chain seq x y z
N MET A 1 19.09 -18.17 -18.96
CA MET A 1 18.33 -18.99 -17.98
C MET A 1 18.63 -18.56 -16.54
N ASP A 2 19.19 -17.36 -16.33
CA ASP A 2 19.80 -16.98 -15.04
C ASP A 2 18.98 -15.93 -14.27
N GLY A 3 18.04 -15.24 -14.94
CA GLY A 3 17.16 -14.23 -14.33
C GLY A 3 16.02 -14.81 -13.49
N LEU A 4 15.38 -15.90 -13.96
CA LEU A 4 14.31 -16.60 -13.22
C LEU A 4 14.79 -17.15 -11.87
N ALA A 5 16.06 -17.56 -11.74
CA ALA A 5 16.52 -18.26 -10.55
C ALA A 5 16.65 -17.34 -9.33
N PHE A 6 17.27 -16.17 -9.47
CA PHE A 6 17.68 -15.40 -8.30
C PHE A 6 16.51 -14.83 -7.49
N LEU A 7 15.56 -14.16 -8.17
CA LEU A 7 14.43 -13.51 -7.50
C LEU A 7 13.47 -14.55 -6.90
N ASP A 8 13.21 -15.63 -7.62
CA ASP A 8 12.36 -16.74 -7.16
C ASP A 8 12.96 -17.41 -5.93
N TRP A 9 14.27 -17.72 -5.95
CA TRP A 9 14.95 -18.28 -4.79
C TRP A 9 14.96 -17.32 -3.61
N ALA A 10 15.13 -16.02 -3.83
CA ALA A 10 15.07 -15.03 -2.76
C ALA A 10 13.68 -15.01 -2.09
N ILE A 11 12.60 -15.03 -2.89
CA ILE A 11 11.22 -15.09 -2.40
C ILE A 11 10.98 -16.42 -1.64
N ILE A 12 11.34 -17.56 -2.23
CA ILE A 12 11.14 -18.89 -1.62
C ILE A 12 11.92 -19.03 -0.31
N ILE A 13 13.21 -18.71 -0.30
CA ILE A 13 14.06 -18.86 0.89
C ILE A 13 13.56 -17.99 2.03
N SER A 14 13.26 -16.72 1.73
CA SER A 14 12.71 -15.83 2.76
C SER A 14 11.34 -16.31 3.25
N LEU A 15 10.45 -16.77 2.35
CA LEU A 15 9.15 -17.33 2.73
C LEU A 15 9.32 -18.53 3.68
N LEU A 16 10.20 -19.48 3.35
CA LEU A 16 10.48 -20.65 4.19
C LEU A 16 11.06 -20.25 5.55
N ILE A 17 12.00 -19.30 5.59
CA ILE A 17 12.59 -18.80 6.84
C ILE A 17 11.51 -18.19 7.73
N TYR A 18 10.63 -17.34 7.18
CA TYR A 18 9.60 -16.67 7.96
C TYR A 18 8.45 -17.60 8.36
N ILE A 19 8.10 -18.59 7.55
CA ILE A 19 7.19 -19.69 7.93
C ILE A 19 7.78 -20.44 9.13
N TYR A 20 9.04 -20.85 9.05
CA TYR A 20 9.70 -21.60 10.11
C TYR A 20 9.84 -20.79 11.40
N ARG A 21 10.29 -19.54 11.31
CA ARG A 21 10.37 -18.62 12.45
C ARG A 21 8.98 -18.32 13.02
N GLY A 22 7.97 -18.22 12.16
CA GLY A 22 6.58 -18.02 12.54
C GLY A 22 6.04 -19.20 13.32
N PHE A 23 6.31 -20.42 12.85
CA PHE A 23 5.96 -21.65 13.55
C PHE A 23 6.65 -21.76 14.91
N LYS A 24 7.96 -21.45 14.97
CA LYS A 24 8.71 -21.49 16.23
C LYS A 24 8.27 -20.45 17.25
N SER A 25 7.94 -19.23 16.80
CA SER A 25 7.44 -18.18 17.70
C SER A 25 5.99 -18.41 18.11
N GLY A 26 5.14 -18.93 17.22
CA GLY A 26 3.71 -19.05 17.43
C GLY A 26 2.95 -17.77 17.10
N PHE A 27 1.65 -17.88 16.85
CA PHE A 27 0.79 -16.75 16.50
C PHE A 27 0.65 -15.75 17.64
N VAL A 28 0.38 -16.25 18.84
CA VAL A 28 0.16 -15.40 20.02
C VAL A 28 1.41 -14.56 20.30
N GLN A 29 2.60 -15.15 20.24
CA GLN A 29 3.84 -14.41 20.46
C GLN A 29 4.05 -13.30 19.43
N GLN A 30 3.77 -13.58 18.15
CA GLN A 30 3.88 -12.57 17.09
C GLN A 30 2.85 -11.45 17.26
N LEU A 31 1.63 -11.77 17.67
CA LEU A 31 0.56 -10.80 17.90
C LEU A 31 0.87 -9.88 19.09
N PHE A 32 1.28 -10.45 20.23
CA PHE A 32 1.72 -9.68 21.39
C PHE A 32 2.95 -8.83 21.10
N GLY A 33 3.89 -9.31 20.28
CA GLY A 33 5.02 -8.52 19.83
C GLY A 33 4.57 -7.31 19.00
N LEU A 34 3.65 -7.51 18.05
CA LEU A 34 3.11 -6.43 17.23
C LEU A 34 2.33 -5.41 18.05
N LEU A 35 1.31 -5.86 18.79
CA LEU A 35 0.49 -4.98 19.65
C LEU A 35 1.33 -4.30 20.73
N GLY A 36 2.27 -5.03 21.34
CA GLY A 36 3.21 -4.52 22.33
C GLY A 36 4.07 -3.40 21.76
N SER A 37 4.60 -3.56 20.54
CA SER A 37 5.37 -2.50 19.87
C SER A 37 4.53 -1.27 19.51
N ILE A 38 3.30 -1.46 19.02
CA ILE A 38 2.40 -0.34 18.70
C ILE A 38 2.05 0.43 19.98
N THR A 39 1.69 -0.30 21.04
CA THR A 39 1.35 0.28 22.34
C THR A 39 2.56 1.00 22.95
N ALA A 40 3.74 0.39 22.88
CA ALA A 40 4.99 1.00 23.33
C ALA A 40 5.28 2.32 22.59
N LEU A 41 5.06 2.36 21.27
CA LEU A 41 5.27 3.56 20.47
C LEU A 41 4.31 4.69 20.86
N ILE A 42 3.02 4.39 20.99
CA ILE A 42 1.99 5.35 21.39
C ILE A 42 2.30 5.92 22.78
N LEU A 43 2.60 5.05 23.75
CA LEU A 43 2.90 5.46 25.12
C LEU A 43 4.23 6.21 25.20
N ALA A 44 5.24 5.85 24.40
CA ALA A 44 6.48 6.59 24.32
C ALA A 44 6.24 8.03 23.85
N PHE A 45 5.48 8.24 22.76
CA PHE A 45 5.14 9.60 22.31
C PHE A 45 4.33 10.41 23.32
N TYR A 46 3.51 9.77 24.14
CA TYR A 46 2.71 10.47 25.14
C TYR A 46 3.49 10.81 26.43
N PHE A 47 4.42 9.96 26.84
CA PHE A 47 5.09 10.06 28.14
C PHE A 47 6.58 10.45 28.07
N TYR A 48 7.20 10.51 26.88
CA TYR A 48 8.64 10.78 26.76
C TYR A 48 9.08 12.09 27.40
N ASP A 49 8.27 13.15 27.27
CA ASP A 49 8.61 14.48 27.76
C ASP A 49 8.69 14.50 29.30
N LYS A 50 7.66 13.97 29.96
CA LYS A 50 7.61 13.87 31.43
C LYS A 50 8.78 13.06 31.97
N LEU A 51 9.05 11.89 31.39
CA LEU A 51 10.16 11.04 31.83
C LEU A 51 11.52 11.65 31.47
N GLY A 52 11.58 12.38 30.37
CA GLY A 52 12.76 13.06 29.86
C GLY A 52 13.24 14.17 30.77
N ILE A 53 12.33 14.96 31.35
CA ILE A 53 12.67 16.00 32.34
C ILE A 53 13.32 15.35 33.57
N TYR A 54 12.73 14.31 34.13
CA TYR A 54 13.32 13.58 35.27
C TYR A 54 14.71 13.00 34.95
N LEU A 55 14.88 12.44 33.74
CA LEU A 55 16.16 11.90 33.29
C LEU A 55 17.20 13.00 33.04
N ALA A 56 16.79 14.15 32.51
CA ALA A 56 17.65 15.30 32.26
C ALA A 56 18.23 15.85 33.57
N ASP A 57 17.38 16.01 34.58
CA ASP A 57 17.78 16.46 35.92
C ASP A 57 18.71 15.45 36.61
N TRP A 58 18.36 14.17 36.56
CA TRP A 58 19.12 13.12 37.24
C TRP A 58 20.50 12.87 36.62
N LEU A 59 20.58 12.87 35.29
CA LEU A 59 21.83 12.64 34.54
C LEU A 59 22.61 13.92 34.23
N ARG A 60 22.04 15.09 34.55
CA ARG A 60 22.58 16.44 34.27
C ARG A 60 22.88 16.63 32.77
N ILE A 61 21.95 16.24 31.92
CA ILE A 61 22.01 16.36 30.46
C ILE A 61 20.97 17.36 29.94
N SER A 62 21.03 17.71 28.66
CA SER A 62 20.03 18.58 28.05
C SER A 62 18.64 17.91 28.00
N GLU A 63 17.58 18.72 28.11
CA GLU A 63 16.18 18.24 28.07
C GLU A 63 15.87 17.46 26.78
N ASN A 64 16.40 17.90 25.64
CA ASN A 64 16.27 17.17 24.37
C ASN A 64 16.84 15.75 24.46
N LEU A 65 18.04 15.61 25.05
CA LEU A 65 18.67 14.30 25.20
C LEU A 65 17.93 13.45 26.24
N GLY A 66 17.45 14.08 27.32
CA GLY A 66 16.57 13.45 28.31
C GLY A 66 15.30 12.89 27.68
N GLY A 67 14.61 13.67 26.84
CA GLY A 67 13.43 13.25 26.10
C GLY A 67 13.67 12.06 25.16
N ILE A 68 14.79 12.07 24.42
CA ILE A 68 15.20 10.93 23.58
C ILE A 68 15.43 9.68 24.43
N LEU A 69 16.14 9.79 25.55
CA LEU A 69 16.36 8.67 26.46
C LEU A 69 15.05 8.18 27.09
N GLY A 70 14.16 9.10 27.47
CA GLY A 70 12.83 8.77 28.01
C GLY A 70 11.99 8.00 27.01
N PHE A 71 11.97 8.44 25.74
CA PHE A 71 11.30 7.73 24.65
C PHE A 71 11.85 6.30 24.49
N ILE A 72 13.17 6.15 24.39
CA ILE A 72 13.82 4.84 24.25
C ILE A 72 13.51 3.95 25.44
N LEU A 73 13.60 4.48 26.66
CA LEU A 73 13.38 3.73 27.89
C LEU A 73 11.93 3.22 27.99
N ILE A 74 10.94 4.06 27.69
CA ILE A 74 9.53 3.67 27.66
C ILE A 74 9.29 2.61 26.57
N MET A 75 9.81 2.85 25.37
CA MET A 75 9.63 1.95 24.23
C MET A 75 10.20 0.55 24.53
N VAL A 76 11.43 0.49 25.04
CA VAL A 76 12.10 -0.75 25.42
C VAL A 76 11.41 -1.42 26.60
N GLY A 77 11.04 -0.64 27.63
CA GLY A 77 10.38 -1.16 28.84
C GLY A 77 9.05 -1.85 28.52
N ILE A 78 8.16 -1.19 27.78
CA ILE A 78 6.85 -1.75 27.41
C ILE A 78 7.02 -2.94 26.47
N SER A 79 7.91 -2.84 25.47
CA SER A 79 8.18 -3.94 24.55
C SER A 79 8.75 -5.17 25.28
N ALA A 80 9.60 -4.95 26.28
CA ALA A 80 10.14 -6.02 27.11
C ALA A 80 9.04 -6.70 27.93
N VAL A 81 8.15 -5.94 28.57
CA VAL A 81 7.00 -6.50 29.32
C VAL A 81 6.10 -7.33 28.40
N ALA A 82 5.75 -6.82 27.22
CA ALA A 82 4.96 -7.56 26.23
C ALA A 82 5.66 -8.86 25.79
N ALA A 83 6.98 -8.80 25.56
CA ALA A 83 7.76 -9.97 25.22
C ALA A 83 7.77 -11.01 26.36
N LEU A 84 7.90 -10.60 27.62
CA LEU A 84 7.86 -11.50 28.78
C LEU A 84 6.49 -12.17 28.92
N LEU A 85 5.40 -11.42 28.78
CA LEU A 85 4.04 -11.95 28.80
C LEU A 85 3.82 -13.01 27.71
N SER A 86 4.29 -12.71 26.49
CA SER A 86 4.17 -13.64 25.37
C SER A 86 4.96 -14.95 25.57
N LYS A 87 6.17 -14.86 26.16
CA LYS A 87 6.98 -16.03 26.51
C LYS A 87 6.31 -16.87 27.60
N LYS A 88 5.73 -16.22 28.62
CA LYS A 88 5.00 -16.90 29.69
C LYS A 88 3.80 -17.66 29.12
N TRP A 89 3.05 -17.05 28.20
CA TRP A 89 1.95 -17.71 27.49
C TRP A 89 2.41 -18.97 26.77
N LYS A 90 3.47 -18.87 25.96
CA LYS A 90 4.01 -20.01 25.22
C LYS A 90 4.47 -21.14 26.15
N SER A 91 5.05 -20.81 27.29
CA SER A 91 5.43 -21.81 28.30
C SER A 91 4.22 -22.54 28.89
N MET A 92 3.09 -21.85 29.07
CA MET A 92 1.86 -22.46 29.61
C MET A 92 1.19 -23.38 28.60
N THR A 93 1.22 -23.05 27.31
CA THR A 93 0.55 -23.83 26.26
C THR A 93 1.42 -24.94 25.67
N ASN A 94 2.71 -25.00 26.00
CA ASN A 94 3.71 -25.84 25.33
C ASN A 94 3.38 -27.35 25.31
N ASN A 95 2.69 -27.87 26.33
CA ASN A 95 2.38 -29.31 26.44
C ASN A 95 0.99 -29.69 25.92
N SER A 96 0.29 -28.77 25.24
CA SER A 96 -1.07 -28.99 24.75
C SER A 96 -1.10 -28.97 23.22
N SER A 97 -2.12 -29.59 22.62
CA SER A 97 -2.39 -29.49 21.18
C SER A 97 -2.55 -28.03 20.71
N LEU A 98 -2.82 -27.10 21.63
CA LEU A 98 -2.86 -25.66 21.37
C LEU A 98 -1.50 -25.12 20.93
N SER A 99 -0.38 -25.70 21.37
CA SER A 99 0.97 -25.29 20.93
C SER A 99 1.17 -25.53 19.43
N THR A 100 0.68 -26.65 18.91
CA THR A 100 0.77 -26.97 17.48
C THR A 100 -0.14 -26.07 16.65
N ILE A 101 -1.37 -25.79 17.13
CA ILE A 101 -2.31 -24.88 16.47
C ILE A 101 -1.75 -23.45 16.46
N ASP A 102 -1.22 -22.98 17.59
CA ASP A 102 -0.56 -21.67 17.71
C ASP A 102 0.68 -21.58 16.79
N GLY A 103 1.47 -22.65 16.72
CA GLY A 103 2.59 -22.76 15.78
C GLY A 103 2.12 -22.66 14.33
N LEU A 104 1.11 -23.42 13.92
CA LEU A 104 0.61 -23.42 12.54
C LEU A 104 0.04 -22.04 12.15
N ALA A 105 -0.77 -21.44 13.03
CA ALA A 105 -1.26 -20.08 12.86
C ALA A 105 -0.11 -19.06 12.80
N GLY A 106 0.95 -19.27 13.59
CA GLY A 106 2.16 -18.46 13.57
C GLY A 106 2.93 -18.59 12.26
N ALA A 107 2.98 -19.78 11.67
CA ALA A 107 3.60 -20.03 10.37
C ALA A 107 2.85 -19.28 9.26
N LEU A 108 1.50 -19.35 9.26
CA LEU A 108 0.65 -18.64 8.33
C LEU A 108 0.80 -17.11 8.46
N PHE A 109 0.80 -16.59 9.69
CA PHE A 109 1.00 -15.17 9.94
C PHE A 109 2.39 -14.69 9.51
N GLY A 110 3.43 -15.50 9.76
CA GLY A 110 4.79 -15.24 9.27
C GLY A 110 4.89 -15.21 7.75
N ALA A 111 4.23 -16.16 7.07
CA ALA A 111 4.14 -16.20 5.61
C ALA A 111 3.44 -14.95 5.05
N LEU A 112 2.27 -14.60 5.60
CA LEU A 112 1.52 -13.42 5.17
C LEU A 112 2.34 -12.14 5.34
N LYS A 113 3.02 -12.00 6.49
CA LYS A 113 3.87 -10.84 6.78
C LYS A 113 4.99 -10.68 5.76
N VAL A 114 5.72 -11.75 5.43
CA VAL A 114 6.83 -11.65 4.47
C VAL A 114 6.33 -11.50 3.03
N LEU A 115 5.19 -12.09 2.66
CA LEU A 115 4.56 -11.86 1.36
C LEU A 115 4.15 -10.40 1.19
N LEU A 116 3.55 -9.77 2.20
CA LEU A 116 3.24 -8.34 2.16
C LEU A 116 4.50 -7.48 1.97
N VAL A 117 5.60 -7.84 2.64
CA VAL A 117 6.90 -7.18 2.44
C VAL A 117 7.40 -7.36 1.01
N TRP A 118 7.29 -8.55 0.44
CA TRP A 118 7.68 -8.79 -0.97
C TRP A 118 6.80 -8.03 -1.95
N VAL A 119 5.49 -7.94 -1.73
CA VAL A 119 4.62 -7.09 -2.55
C VAL A 119 5.17 -5.66 -2.55
N LEU A 120 5.46 -5.07 -1.39
CA LEU A 120 6.02 -3.72 -1.30
C LEU A 120 7.37 -3.59 -2.03
N ILE A 121 8.26 -4.56 -1.86
CA ILE A 121 9.58 -4.58 -2.55
C ILE A 121 9.40 -4.67 -4.06
N LEU A 122 8.56 -5.59 -4.55
CA LEU A 122 8.34 -5.81 -5.98
C LEU A 122 7.65 -4.61 -6.62
N LEU A 123 6.72 -3.95 -5.91
CA LEU A 123 6.15 -2.67 -6.34
C LEU A 123 7.19 -1.57 -6.41
N PHE A 124 8.12 -1.52 -5.46
CA PHE A 124 9.20 -0.54 -5.49
C PHE A 124 10.16 -0.80 -6.64
N LEU A 125 10.53 -2.05 -6.88
CA LEU A 125 11.36 -2.45 -8.00
C LEU A 125 10.68 -2.18 -9.35
N SER A 126 9.36 -2.40 -9.47
CA SER A 126 8.62 -2.11 -10.71
C SER A 126 8.60 -0.63 -11.05
N SER A 127 8.71 0.25 -10.03
CA SER A 127 8.84 1.69 -10.21
C SER A 127 10.19 2.13 -10.77
N LEU A 128 11.22 1.28 -10.72
CA LEU A 128 12.56 1.63 -11.21
C LEU A 128 12.66 1.29 -12.70
N GLN A 129 12.93 2.29 -13.55
CA GLN A 129 13.00 2.11 -15.01
C GLN A 129 14.33 1.51 -15.52
N TRP A 130 15.13 0.91 -14.64
CA TRP A 130 16.42 0.35 -15.01
C TRP A 130 16.28 -1.05 -15.62
N GLU A 131 16.88 -1.27 -16.79
CA GLU A 131 16.77 -2.54 -17.53
C GLU A 131 17.21 -3.76 -16.70
N PHE A 132 18.22 -3.61 -15.83
CA PHE A 132 18.72 -4.70 -15.00
C PHE A 132 17.72 -5.15 -13.92
N ILE A 133 16.72 -4.33 -13.59
CA ILE A 133 15.64 -4.64 -12.63
C ILE A 133 14.41 -5.19 -13.37
N GLN A 134 14.04 -4.56 -14.48
CA GLN A 134 12.85 -4.91 -15.24
C GLN A 134 12.97 -6.31 -15.88
N LYS A 135 14.15 -6.70 -16.37
CA LYS A 135 14.38 -8.03 -16.97
C LYS A 135 14.09 -9.17 -15.98
N PRO A 136 14.71 -9.25 -14.78
CA PRO A 136 14.37 -10.27 -13.78
C PRO A 136 12.92 -10.23 -13.29
N LEU A 137 12.33 -9.03 -13.17
CA LEU A 137 10.97 -8.86 -12.67
C LEU A 137 9.91 -9.41 -13.65
N VAL A 138 10.09 -9.14 -14.94
CA VAL A 138 9.20 -9.68 -15.98
C VAL A 138 9.43 -11.17 -16.12
N GLU A 139 10.67 -11.64 -16.15
CA GLU A 139 10.95 -13.07 -16.35
C GLU A 139 10.46 -13.97 -15.21
N SER A 140 10.47 -13.48 -13.96
CA SER A 140 10.04 -14.25 -12.78
C SER A 140 8.53 -14.51 -12.75
N THR A 141 8.14 -15.78 -12.71
CA THR A 141 6.73 -16.19 -12.57
C THR A 141 6.24 -15.94 -11.14
N LEU A 142 7.06 -16.26 -10.14
CA LEU A 142 6.74 -16.04 -8.73
C LEU A 142 6.57 -14.57 -8.38
N ALA A 143 7.40 -13.67 -8.92
CA ALA A 143 7.24 -12.24 -8.71
C ALA A 143 5.89 -11.74 -9.24
N ARG A 144 5.47 -12.19 -10.43
CA ARG A 144 4.15 -11.86 -10.97
C ARG A 144 3.03 -12.42 -10.10
N ASP A 145 3.16 -13.65 -9.61
CA ASP A 145 2.16 -14.26 -8.74
C ASP A 145 2.05 -13.57 -7.38
N VAL A 146 3.17 -13.16 -6.79
CA VAL A 146 3.18 -12.35 -5.55
C VAL A 146 2.55 -10.98 -5.82
N LEU A 147 2.84 -10.34 -6.96
CA LEU A 147 2.25 -9.05 -7.34
C LEU A 147 0.71 -9.10 -7.50
N LYS A 148 0.11 -10.27 -7.80
CA LYS A 148 -1.36 -10.44 -7.78
C LYS A 148 -1.97 -10.23 -6.39
N LEU A 149 -1.16 -10.21 -5.32
CA LEU A 149 -1.59 -9.87 -3.97
C LEU A 149 -1.60 -8.35 -3.70
N ALA A 150 -1.13 -7.51 -4.63
CA ALA A 150 -1.14 -6.05 -4.48
C ALA A 150 -2.55 -5.46 -4.21
N PRO A 151 -3.65 -5.92 -4.86
CA PRO A 151 -4.99 -5.45 -4.55
C PRO A 151 -5.39 -5.69 -3.08
N PHE A 152 -4.93 -6.79 -2.48
CA PHE A 152 -5.16 -7.07 -1.07
C PHE A 152 -4.41 -6.10 -0.16
N LEU A 153 -3.16 -5.75 -0.51
CA LEU A 153 -2.40 -4.71 0.20
C LEU A 153 -3.16 -3.37 0.15
N TYR A 154 -3.68 -2.97 -1.01
CA TYR A 154 -4.44 -1.73 -1.14
C TYR A 154 -5.73 -1.74 -0.34
N PHE A 155 -6.46 -2.86 -0.36
CA PHE A 155 -7.65 -3.03 0.47
C PHE A 155 -7.33 -2.92 1.96
N LEU A 156 -6.26 -3.58 2.43
CA LEU A 156 -5.82 -3.45 3.82
C LEU A 156 -5.44 -2.00 4.15
N GLN A 157 -4.73 -1.32 3.25
CA GLN A 157 -4.34 0.07 3.40
C GLN A 157 -5.56 1.00 3.53
N GLU A 158 -6.58 0.80 2.70
CA GLU A 158 -7.82 1.58 2.77
C GLU A 158 -8.60 1.35 4.05
N ARG A 159 -8.58 0.12 4.58
CA ARG A 159 -9.30 -0.22 5.82
C ARG A 159 -8.55 0.20 7.08
N ALA A 160 -7.22 0.13 7.06
CA ALA A 160 -6.37 0.35 8.23
C ALA A 160 -5.88 1.81 8.36
N LEU A 161 -5.66 2.53 7.26
CA LEU A 161 -5.14 3.90 7.31
C LEU A 161 -6.28 4.94 7.24
N PRO A 162 -6.23 5.97 8.10
CA PRO A 162 -7.18 7.08 8.02
C PRO A 162 -6.92 7.94 6.77
N ALA A 163 -7.95 8.65 6.30
CA ALA A 163 -7.93 9.41 5.03
C ALA A 163 -6.84 10.49 4.94
N ASN A 164 -6.33 10.95 6.07
CA ASN A 164 -5.27 11.97 6.15
C ASN A 164 -3.85 11.41 5.97
N VAL A 165 -3.67 10.09 5.84
CA VAL A 165 -2.37 9.45 5.64
C VAL A 165 -2.11 9.21 4.14
N PRO A 166 -0.91 9.52 3.61
CA PRO A 166 -0.55 9.21 2.23
C PRO A 166 -0.64 7.71 1.97
N LYS A 167 -1.36 7.34 0.93
CA LYS A 167 -1.59 5.98 0.46
C LYS A 167 -0.61 5.65 -0.68
N LEU A 168 -0.12 4.41 -0.73
CA LEU A 168 0.70 3.92 -1.83
C LEU A 168 -0.19 3.64 -3.04
N PHE A 169 0.21 4.12 -4.23
CA PHE A 169 -0.44 3.85 -5.52
C PHE A 169 0.61 3.49 -6.58
N ILE A 170 0.28 2.54 -7.47
CA ILE A 170 1.05 2.30 -8.69
C ILE A 170 0.51 3.20 -9.79
N THR A 171 1.42 3.93 -10.43
CA THR A 171 1.15 4.70 -11.65
C THR A 171 2.11 4.22 -12.74
N PRO A 172 1.82 4.46 -14.03
CA PRO A 172 2.76 4.23 -15.13
C PRO A 172 4.12 4.92 -14.95
N GLU A 173 4.15 6.00 -14.15
CA GLU A 173 5.36 6.74 -13.78
C GLU A 173 6.09 6.13 -12.57
N GLY A 174 5.53 5.11 -11.92
CA GLY A 174 6.10 4.40 -10.77
C GLY A 174 5.23 4.42 -9.51
N LEU A 175 5.85 4.10 -8.36
CA LEU A 175 5.24 4.13 -7.04
C LEU A 175 5.09 5.56 -6.54
N GLN A 176 3.88 5.93 -6.13
CA GLN A 176 3.60 7.25 -5.59
C GLN A 176 2.84 7.18 -4.26
N LEU A 177 3.22 8.03 -3.31
CA LEU A 177 2.48 8.27 -2.07
C LEU A 177 1.55 9.47 -2.28
N ARG A 178 0.23 9.25 -2.19
CA ARG A 178 -0.75 10.32 -2.41
C ARG A 178 -1.91 10.26 -1.43
N LYS A 179 -2.48 11.43 -1.13
CA LYS A 179 -3.79 11.52 -0.44
C LYS A 179 -4.83 11.73 -1.53
N ILE A 180 -5.80 10.82 -1.64
CA ILE A 180 -6.88 10.90 -2.61
C ILE A 180 -8.18 10.82 -1.83
N ARG A 181 -9.01 11.86 -1.95
CA ARG A 181 -10.41 11.86 -1.53
C ARG A 181 -11.22 11.73 -2.81
N TYR A 182 -11.93 10.61 -2.98
CA TYR A 182 -12.65 10.36 -4.22
C TYR A 182 -13.81 11.35 -4.42
N GLU A 183 -14.30 11.93 -3.33
CA GLU A 183 -15.29 13.00 -3.32
C GLU A 183 -14.78 14.27 -4.02
N ASP A 184 -13.46 14.54 -4.01
CA ASP A 184 -12.88 15.69 -4.70
C ASP A 184 -12.92 15.54 -6.24
N LEU A 185 -13.18 14.31 -6.73
CA LEU A 185 -13.33 14.02 -8.15
C LEU A 185 -14.80 14.00 -8.60
N ASP A 186 -15.76 14.24 -7.70
CA ASP A 186 -17.17 14.38 -8.11
C ASP A 186 -17.34 15.61 -9.01
N GLY A 187 -18.03 15.45 -10.14
CA GLY A 187 -18.18 16.49 -11.16
C GLY A 187 -17.02 16.58 -12.15
N SER A 188 -16.07 15.64 -12.13
CA SER A 188 -14.98 15.61 -13.11
C SER A 188 -15.48 15.37 -14.54
N THR A 189 -14.66 15.72 -15.52
CA THR A 189 -15.00 15.69 -16.94
C THR A 189 -14.61 14.36 -17.57
N CYS A 190 -15.56 13.65 -18.18
CA CYS A 190 -15.34 12.37 -18.85
C CYS A 190 -14.39 12.54 -20.05
N ILE A 191 -13.33 11.72 -20.12
CA ILE A 191 -12.38 11.76 -21.25
C ILE A 191 -13.04 11.38 -22.58
N ALA A 192 -14.04 10.47 -22.54
CA ALA A 192 -14.67 9.93 -23.73
C ALA A 192 -15.66 10.89 -24.42
N CYS A 193 -16.45 11.63 -23.65
CA CYS A 193 -17.53 12.46 -24.19
C CYS A 193 -17.53 13.92 -23.72
N GLY A 194 -16.65 14.30 -22.78
CA GLY A 194 -16.66 15.62 -22.17
C GLY A 194 -17.81 15.87 -21.18
N GLY A 195 -18.69 14.89 -20.95
CA GLY A 195 -19.79 14.99 -19.98
C GLY A 195 -19.32 14.92 -18.54
N GLU A 196 -20.16 15.41 -17.62
CA GLU A 196 -19.91 15.38 -16.18
C GLU A 196 -19.95 13.95 -15.63
N VAL A 197 -19.08 13.64 -14.66
CA VAL A 197 -18.95 12.33 -14.02
C VAL A 197 -19.27 12.44 -12.54
N ARG A 198 -20.14 11.55 -12.05
CA ARG A 198 -20.58 11.54 -10.66
C ARG A 198 -19.98 10.39 -9.88
N TYR A 199 -19.54 10.67 -8.65
CA TYR A 199 -19.07 9.68 -7.71
C TYR A 199 -20.26 8.97 -7.04
N GLN A 200 -20.38 7.67 -7.29
CA GLN A 200 -21.45 6.83 -6.75
C GLN A 200 -21.08 6.15 -5.42
N GLY A 201 -19.88 6.41 -4.90
CA GLY A 201 -19.38 5.74 -3.71
C GLY A 201 -18.61 4.44 -4.00
N PRO A 202 -18.21 3.71 -2.94
CA PRO A 202 -17.52 2.44 -3.08
C PRO A 202 -18.48 1.30 -3.46
N VAL A 203 -18.17 0.58 -4.53
CA VAL A 203 -18.94 -0.57 -5.04
C VAL A 203 -18.11 -1.84 -4.96
N LYS A 204 -18.74 -2.96 -4.60
CA LYS A 204 -18.09 -4.25 -4.47
C LYS A 204 -17.82 -4.87 -5.86
N LYS A 205 -16.55 -5.15 -6.18
CA LYS A 205 -16.14 -5.97 -7.33
C LYS A 205 -15.30 -7.15 -6.83
N GLY A 206 -15.86 -8.35 -6.94
CA GLY A 206 -15.25 -9.56 -6.38
C GLY A 206 -15.19 -9.51 -4.85
N LEU A 207 -13.98 -9.61 -4.29
CA LEU A 207 -13.71 -9.58 -2.84
C LEU A 207 -13.48 -8.18 -2.27
N PHE A 208 -13.32 -7.17 -3.12
CA PHE A 208 -12.89 -5.83 -2.73
C PHE A 208 -13.91 -4.75 -3.10
N TYR A 209 -13.76 -3.56 -2.52
CA TYR A 209 -14.58 -2.38 -2.84
C TYR A 209 -13.71 -1.38 -3.58
N PHE A 210 -14.26 -0.77 -4.63
CA PHE A 210 -13.57 0.22 -5.43
C PHE A 210 -14.48 1.41 -5.65
N PRO A 211 -13.94 2.63 -5.78
CA PRO A 211 -14.75 3.79 -6.13
C PRO A 211 -15.43 3.58 -7.48
N LEU A 212 -16.72 3.89 -7.56
CA LEU A 212 -17.46 3.94 -8.81
C LEU A 212 -17.73 5.39 -9.19
N PHE A 213 -17.30 5.75 -10.38
CA PHE A 213 -17.62 7.00 -11.04
C PHE A 213 -18.41 6.68 -12.31
N GLU A 214 -19.54 7.34 -12.51
CA GLU A 214 -20.40 7.12 -13.67
C GLU A 214 -20.65 8.43 -14.41
N CYS A 215 -20.44 8.42 -15.73
CA CYS A 215 -20.71 9.59 -16.58
C CYS A 215 -22.21 9.76 -16.80
N THR A 216 -22.73 10.96 -16.56
CA THR A 216 -24.15 11.28 -16.71
C THR A 216 -24.62 11.33 -18.17
N VAL A 217 -23.69 11.40 -19.12
CA VAL A 217 -23.97 11.50 -20.56
C VAL A 217 -23.84 10.16 -21.27
N CYS A 218 -22.69 9.50 -21.16
CA CYS A 218 -22.43 8.23 -21.87
C CYS A 218 -22.56 6.97 -20.99
N GLY A 219 -22.89 7.11 -19.71
CA GLY A 219 -23.05 5.98 -18.78
C GLY A 219 -21.76 5.23 -18.45
N ARG A 220 -20.60 5.73 -18.91
CA ARG A 220 -19.31 5.08 -18.74
C ARG A 220 -18.92 5.03 -17.26
N GLN A 221 -18.46 3.86 -16.83
CA GLN A 221 -18.06 3.61 -15.45
C GLN A 221 -16.54 3.52 -15.31
N SER A 222 -16.00 4.12 -14.26
CA SER A 222 -14.57 4.06 -13.94
C SER A 222 -14.32 4.20 -12.44
N ASP A 223 -13.06 4.06 -12.01
CA ASP A 223 -12.57 4.38 -10.68
C ASP A 223 -12.11 5.86 -10.56
N GLY A 224 -12.52 6.69 -11.53
CA GLY A 224 -12.08 8.07 -11.71
C GLY A 224 -10.93 8.20 -12.71
N CYS A 225 -10.28 7.09 -13.10
CA CYS A 225 -9.12 7.09 -14.00
C CYS A 225 -9.42 7.65 -15.40
N GLN A 226 -10.68 7.55 -15.84
CA GLN A 226 -11.17 7.98 -17.16
C GLN A 226 -11.81 9.37 -17.15
N THR A 227 -11.42 10.23 -16.21
CA THR A 227 -11.80 11.66 -16.17
C THR A 227 -10.57 12.53 -16.40
N PHE A 228 -10.70 13.75 -16.95
CA PHE A 228 -9.52 14.60 -17.20
C PHE A 228 -8.81 15.01 -15.91
N GLU A 229 -9.57 15.41 -14.90
CA GLU A 229 -9.12 15.80 -13.56
C GLU A 229 -8.51 14.61 -12.84
N GLY A 230 -9.22 13.47 -12.83
CA GLY A 230 -8.72 12.21 -12.29
C GLY A 230 -7.44 11.79 -13.01
N PHE A 231 -7.37 11.87 -14.34
CA PHE A 231 -6.18 11.46 -15.07
C PHE A 231 -4.97 12.36 -14.74
N HIS A 232 -5.14 13.67 -14.60
CA HIS A 232 -4.07 14.53 -14.09
C HIS A 232 -3.70 14.17 -12.66
N LEU A 233 -4.70 13.89 -11.82
CA LEU A 233 -4.48 13.50 -10.43
C LEU A 233 -3.73 12.19 -10.31
N PHE A 234 -4.03 11.18 -11.14
CA PHE A 234 -3.46 9.82 -11.11
C PHE A 234 -2.14 9.72 -11.88
N TYR A 235 -2.02 10.34 -13.06
CA TYR A 235 -0.89 10.16 -13.96
C TYR A 235 0.06 11.37 -14.03
N ARG A 236 -0.29 12.51 -13.40
CA ARG A 236 0.49 13.78 -13.42
C ARG A 236 0.85 14.25 -14.82
N ARG A 237 0.02 13.92 -15.80
CA ARG A 237 0.19 14.27 -17.20
C ARG A 237 -1.17 14.42 -17.84
N CYS A 238 -1.19 15.03 -19.01
CA CYS A 238 -2.43 15.18 -19.76
C CYS A 238 -2.74 13.90 -20.54
N PRO A 239 -4.01 13.47 -20.67
CA PRO A 239 -4.39 12.40 -21.60
C PRO A 239 -3.95 12.66 -23.04
N TRP A 240 -3.76 13.93 -23.39
CA TRP A 240 -3.24 14.34 -24.69
C TRP A 240 -1.74 14.13 -24.85
N ASP A 241 -0.94 14.01 -23.79
CA ASP A 241 0.53 13.89 -23.95
C ASP A 241 0.89 12.60 -24.73
N GLY A 242 1.84 12.67 -25.68
CA GLY A 242 2.22 11.57 -26.60
C GLY A 242 2.80 10.29 -25.96
N LYS A 243 2.71 10.15 -24.63
CA LYS A 243 3.00 8.94 -23.84
C LYS A 243 1.73 8.24 -23.35
N THR A 244 0.54 8.69 -23.74
CA THR A 244 -0.71 7.97 -23.52
C THR A 244 -0.67 6.65 -24.29
N PHE A 245 -1.07 5.56 -23.65
CA PHE A 245 -0.95 4.22 -24.22
C PHE A 245 -1.56 4.18 -25.62
N THR A 246 -0.86 3.60 -26.59
CA THR A 246 -1.35 3.43 -27.98
C THR A 246 -2.64 2.62 -28.06
N THR A 247 -2.94 1.88 -27.00
CA THR A 247 -4.17 1.10 -26.80
C THR A 247 -5.30 1.88 -26.12
N GLY A 248 -5.12 3.18 -25.82
CA GLY A 248 -6.06 4.00 -25.04
C GLY A 248 -5.94 3.81 -23.54
N THR A 249 -6.69 4.60 -22.78
CA THR A 249 -6.78 4.50 -21.31
C THR A 249 -7.82 3.46 -20.92
N LYS A 250 -7.43 2.40 -20.21
CA LYS A 250 -8.32 1.34 -19.72
C LYS A 250 -8.23 1.27 -18.19
N CYS A 251 -9.37 1.25 -17.50
CA CYS A 251 -9.34 0.96 -16.06
C CYS A 251 -9.27 -0.56 -15.84
N GLU A 252 -8.35 -1.00 -14.99
CA GLU A 252 -8.12 -2.44 -14.73
C GLU A 252 -9.25 -3.08 -13.91
N ILE A 253 -10.00 -2.28 -13.14
CA ILE A 253 -11.09 -2.75 -12.27
C ILE A 253 -12.43 -2.82 -13.02
N TRP A 254 -12.69 -1.84 -13.89
CA TRP A 254 -13.93 -1.70 -14.66
C TRP A 254 -13.72 -2.17 -16.10
N THR A 255 -13.40 -3.46 -16.23
CA THR A 255 -12.90 -4.07 -17.48
C THR A 255 -13.92 -4.16 -18.61
N ASP A 256 -15.20 -4.01 -18.29
CA ASP A 256 -16.33 -4.09 -19.23
C ASP A 256 -16.37 -2.87 -20.18
N GLN A 257 -15.52 -1.86 -19.92
CA GLN A 257 -15.45 -0.63 -20.69
C GLN A 257 -14.34 -0.70 -21.75
N GLU A 258 -14.67 -0.26 -22.96
CA GLU A 258 -13.68 -0.11 -24.03
C GLU A 258 -12.64 0.96 -23.69
N PRO A 259 -11.39 0.85 -24.18
CA PRO A 259 -10.38 1.86 -23.97
C PRO A 259 -10.81 3.25 -24.45
N VAL A 260 -10.41 4.29 -23.73
CA VAL A 260 -10.81 5.68 -24.02
C VAL A 260 -9.64 6.49 -24.54
N PHE A 261 -9.92 7.30 -25.56
CA PHE A 261 -9.08 8.37 -26.06
C PHE A 261 -9.74 9.72 -25.75
N PRO A 262 -8.95 10.77 -25.47
CA PRO A 262 -9.50 12.11 -25.26
C PRO A 262 -10.17 12.63 -26.54
N THR A 263 -11.40 13.12 -26.44
CA THR A 263 -12.18 13.65 -27.56
C THR A 263 -12.35 15.17 -27.53
N THR A 264 -12.11 15.79 -26.37
CA THR A 264 -12.30 17.23 -26.14
C THR A 264 -11.02 17.91 -25.67
N ILE A 265 -11.00 19.24 -25.69
CA ILE A 265 -9.94 20.04 -25.08
C ILE A 265 -9.87 19.70 -23.60
N CYS A 266 -8.67 19.47 -23.09
CA CYS A 266 -8.49 19.19 -21.66
C CYS A 266 -8.93 20.38 -20.80
N PRO A 267 -9.94 20.23 -19.91
CA PRO A 267 -10.40 21.33 -19.07
C PRO A 267 -9.34 21.81 -18.07
N VAL A 268 -8.43 20.92 -17.67
CA VAL A 268 -7.38 21.15 -16.66
C VAL A 268 -6.21 21.97 -17.20
N CYS A 269 -5.67 21.61 -18.37
CA CYS A 269 -4.45 22.22 -18.92
C CYS A 269 -4.58 22.77 -20.34
N LYS A 270 -5.80 22.76 -20.91
CA LYS A 270 -6.15 23.32 -22.22
C LYS A 270 -5.41 22.73 -23.43
N LYS A 271 -4.70 21.62 -23.28
CA LYS A 271 -4.09 20.88 -24.41
C LYS A 271 -5.12 20.10 -25.23
N SER A 272 -4.85 19.95 -26.53
CA SER A 272 -5.49 19.02 -27.46
C SER A 272 -4.53 18.66 -28.60
N HIS A 273 -4.64 17.45 -29.18
CA HIS A 273 -3.97 17.07 -30.45
C HIS A 273 -4.93 17.08 -31.65
N VAL A 274 -6.14 17.61 -31.46
CA VAL A 274 -7.09 17.82 -32.54
C VAL A 274 -6.82 19.21 -33.11
N ASP A 275 -6.36 19.28 -34.37
CA ASP A 275 -6.06 20.53 -35.08
C ASP A 275 -7.32 21.39 -35.39
N THR A 276 -8.51 20.96 -34.95
CA THR A 276 -9.81 21.54 -35.33
C THR A 276 -10.71 21.84 -34.12
N PHE A 277 -10.26 22.67 -33.18
CA PHE A 277 -11.17 23.38 -32.27
C PHE A 277 -10.98 24.90 -32.32
N ASP A 278 -10.15 25.41 -33.23
CA ASP A 278 -10.24 26.79 -33.70
C ASP A 278 -11.25 26.79 -34.84
N LEU A 279 -12.51 27.13 -34.52
CA LEU A 279 -13.52 27.79 -35.35
C LEU A 279 -14.88 27.57 -34.66
N TYR A 280 -15.19 28.50 -33.74
CA TYR A 280 -16.47 29.18 -33.48
C TYR A 280 -16.54 29.64 -32.03
#